data_AF-A0A933ZRE7-F1
#
_entry.id   AF-A0A933ZRE7-F1
#
_cell.length_a   1.000
_cell.length_b   1.000
_cell.length_c   1.000
_cell.angle_alpha   90.00
_cell.angle_beta   90.00
_cell.angle_gamma   90.00
#
_symmetry.space_group_name_H-M   'P 1'
#
loop_
_entity.id
_entity.type
_entity.pdbx_description
1 polymer ?
#
loop_
_entity_poly.entity_id
_entity_poly.type
_entity_poly.pdbx_seq_one_letter_code
_entity_poly.pdbx_strand_id
1 'polypeptide(L)'
;MSNRIKSSSPPLQPKPVRPSTSPAATKDKKAVVAAQVSTRNLDTFQAAPSATPSPSQPDRSLVQMYGRADFDQGQTNSCGTTSLAICLERMGVRVPRTEIDSQIREVNIWTSMDDITQYAKGKGLQAAVYDKGSFEKLQNELANGRQIMVLTDVEQAQDGKLSRGSEKDTGWHYMVATEAFTSEGKQYVTYQNPWGVQQTVPFERFDQLWSNLKMFNAEVGFDRSYILLDQADSKKLPASNAFELAAPASIMHGVSNLANGVADLGKGRIAQGASRVAAGVVGSVTGLAANALSVSGLAIENAGGTGAGKALETAGNAVGWIGNSVAKGIKKIGE
;
A
#
# COMPACT_ATOMS: atom_id res chain seq x y z
N MET A 1 48.77 -66.52 -19.47
CA MET A 1 47.66 -65.57 -19.24
C MET A 1 48.27 -64.24 -18.85
N SER A 2 48.22 -63.26 -19.76
CA SER A 2 49.08 -62.07 -19.74
C SER A 2 48.44 -60.89 -19.01
N ASN A 3 49.20 -60.29 -18.10
CA ASN A 3 48.88 -59.06 -17.39
C ASN A 3 48.92 -57.85 -18.34
N ARG A 4 47.83 -57.07 -18.37
CA ARG A 4 47.69 -55.84 -19.13
C ARG A 4 47.53 -54.66 -18.17
N ILE A 5 48.63 -53.96 -17.89
CA ILE A 5 48.62 -52.68 -17.18
C ILE A 5 48.18 -51.59 -18.17
N LYS A 6 47.07 -50.91 -17.88
CA LYS A 6 46.62 -49.71 -18.60
C LYS A 6 47.08 -48.46 -17.85
N SER A 7 47.76 -47.59 -18.61
CA SER A 7 48.20 -46.22 -18.28
C SER A 7 47.11 -45.19 -18.66
N SER A 8 47.31 -43.94 -18.21
CA SER A 8 46.64 -42.67 -18.57
C SER A 8 45.58 -42.18 -17.57
N SER A 9 45.53 -40.94 -17.06
CA SER A 9 46.40 -39.75 -17.08
C SER A 9 45.97 -38.84 -15.90
N PRO A 10 46.84 -38.00 -15.32
CA PRO A 10 46.43 -37.05 -14.27
C PRO A 10 45.68 -35.82 -14.83
N PRO A 11 44.83 -35.15 -14.02
CA PRO A 11 43.98 -34.04 -14.44
C PRO A 11 44.77 -32.74 -14.72
N LEU A 12 44.26 -31.97 -15.67
CA LEU A 12 44.78 -30.68 -16.14
C LEU A 12 44.78 -29.62 -15.03
N GLN A 13 45.92 -28.95 -14.83
CA GLN A 13 46.01 -27.75 -14.01
C GLN A 13 45.47 -26.51 -14.74
N PRO A 14 44.78 -25.58 -14.06
CA PRO A 14 44.29 -24.35 -14.66
C PRO A 14 45.43 -23.35 -14.95
N LYS A 15 45.37 -22.72 -16.14
CA LYS A 15 46.28 -21.66 -16.57
C LYS A 15 46.08 -20.37 -15.75
N PRO A 16 47.16 -19.66 -15.37
CA PRO A 16 47.06 -18.36 -14.72
C PRO A 16 46.64 -17.27 -15.74
N VAL A 17 45.67 -16.46 -15.35
CA VAL A 17 45.18 -15.29 -16.10
C VAL A 17 46.15 -14.12 -15.91
N ARG A 18 46.63 -13.53 -17.01
CA ARG A 18 47.47 -12.32 -17.00
C ARG A 18 46.64 -11.07 -16.71
N PRO A 19 47.19 -10.07 -16.01
CA PRO A 19 46.54 -8.77 -15.82
C PRO A 19 46.54 -7.96 -17.12
N SER A 20 45.38 -7.40 -17.45
CA SER A 20 45.15 -6.53 -18.61
C SER A 20 45.68 -5.12 -18.34
N THR A 21 46.48 -4.61 -19.28
CA THR A 21 47.03 -3.25 -19.29
C THR A 21 46.01 -2.25 -19.85
N SER A 22 45.83 -1.13 -19.14
CA SER A 22 45.07 0.04 -19.57
C SER A 22 45.53 0.59 -20.93
N PRO A 23 44.59 1.02 -21.81
CA PRO A 23 44.93 1.87 -22.94
C PRO A 23 44.87 3.36 -22.57
N ALA A 24 45.80 4.08 -23.18
CA ALA A 24 46.04 5.51 -23.08
C ALA A 24 44.92 6.39 -23.64
N ALA A 25 44.90 7.63 -23.14
CA ALA A 25 44.04 8.72 -23.58
C ALA A 25 44.38 9.17 -25.01
N THR A 26 43.35 9.33 -25.86
CA THR A 26 43.41 10.10 -27.10
C THR A 26 42.37 11.22 -27.05
N LYS A 27 42.86 12.45 -27.16
CA LYS A 27 42.10 13.64 -27.54
C LYS A 27 41.64 13.48 -29.00
N ASP A 28 40.38 13.80 -29.31
CA ASP A 28 40.03 14.94 -30.16
C ASP A 28 38.60 14.89 -30.74
N LYS A 29 38.08 16.11 -30.91
CA LYS A 29 37.08 16.59 -31.89
C LYS A 29 35.57 16.50 -31.58
N LYS A 30 35.08 17.72 -31.28
CA LYS A 30 33.73 18.26 -31.49
C LYS A 30 33.01 17.68 -32.72
N ALA A 31 31.79 17.22 -32.50
CA ALA A 31 30.68 17.39 -33.44
C ALA A 31 29.45 17.81 -32.63
N VAL A 32 29.04 19.06 -32.84
CA VAL A 32 27.79 19.62 -32.29
C VAL A 32 26.67 19.14 -33.21
N VAL A 33 25.84 18.21 -32.75
CA VAL A 33 24.55 17.90 -33.37
C VAL A 33 23.49 18.53 -32.48
N ALA A 34 22.93 19.63 -32.96
CA ALA A 34 21.81 20.30 -32.33
C ALA A 34 20.57 19.41 -32.42
N ALA A 35 20.19 18.78 -31.30
CA ALA A 35 18.86 18.25 -31.13
C ALA A 35 17.92 19.41 -30.77
N GLN A 36 17.01 19.75 -31.68
CA GLN A 36 15.89 20.65 -31.40
C GLN A 36 15.02 20.01 -30.32
N VAL A 37 15.18 20.49 -29.09
CA VAL A 37 14.23 20.25 -28.01
C VAL A 37 13.03 21.14 -28.28
N SER A 38 11.90 20.52 -28.62
CA SER A 38 10.60 21.18 -28.69
C SER A 38 10.21 21.61 -27.27
N THR A 39 10.40 22.88 -26.96
CA THR A 39 9.86 23.51 -25.75
C THR A 39 8.35 23.66 -25.94
N ARG A 40 7.57 22.69 -25.45
CA ARG A 40 6.17 22.95 -25.15
C ARG A 40 6.14 23.97 -24.01
N ASN A 41 5.54 25.13 -24.29
CA ASN A 41 5.17 26.09 -23.26
C ASN A 41 4.30 25.37 -22.22
N LEU A 42 4.84 25.20 -21.02
CA LEU A 42 4.04 25.00 -19.82
C LEU A 42 3.53 26.38 -19.46
N ASP A 43 2.22 26.59 -19.64
CA ASP A 43 1.54 27.74 -19.09
C ASP A 43 1.85 27.81 -17.58
N THR A 44 2.51 28.89 -17.20
CA THR A 44 2.88 29.23 -15.83
C THR A 44 1.61 29.26 -14.97
N PHE A 45 1.41 28.27 -14.11
CA PHE A 45 0.40 28.34 -13.06
C PHE A 45 0.83 29.42 -12.05
N GLN A 46 0.16 30.56 -12.10
CA GLN A 46 0.31 31.64 -11.15
C GLN A 46 -0.38 31.21 -9.84
N ALA A 47 0.41 30.76 -8.86
CA ALA A 47 -0.08 30.48 -7.52
C ALA A 47 -0.66 31.77 -6.91
N ALA A 48 -1.91 31.70 -6.44
CA ALA A 48 -2.53 32.80 -5.72
C ALA A 48 -1.76 33.07 -4.40
N PRO A 49 -1.51 34.34 -4.03
CA PRO A 49 -0.87 34.65 -2.75
C PRO A 49 -1.78 34.22 -1.59
N SER A 50 -1.29 33.27 -0.80
CA SER A 50 -1.98 32.81 0.40
C SER A 50 -1.76 33.82 1.52
N ALA A 51 -2.79 34.60 1.86
CA ALA A 51 -2.79 35.41 3.07
C ALA A 51 -2.70 34.49 4.30
N THR A 52 -1.88 34.84 5.28
CA THR A 52 -1.76 34.13 6.56
C THR A 52 -2.80 34.66 7.54
N PRO A 53 -3.89 33.93 7.87
CA PRO A 53 -4.78 34.34 8.94
C PRO A 53 -4.19 33.97 10.32
N SER A 54 -4.44 34.86 11.28
CA SER A 54 -4.14 34.69 12.71
C SER A 54 -5.00 33.58 13.34
N PRO A 55 -4.48 32.70 14.23
CA PRO A 55 -5.21 31.53 14.69
C PRO A 55 -6.13 31.86 15.88
N SER A 56 -7.31 32.39 15.62
CA SER A 56 -8.45 32.03 16.47
C SER A 56 -8.77 30.57 16.18
N GLN A 57 -8.61 29.65 17.14
CA GLN A 57 -8.85 28.23 16.92
C GLN A 57 -10.26 28.06 16.34
N PRO A 58 -10.41 27.73 15.04
CA PRO A 58 -11.72 27.53 14.47
C PRO A 58 -12.36 26.35 15.18
N ASP A 59 -13.66 26.41 15.40
CA ASP A 59 -14.43 25.21 15.67
C ASP A 59 -14.25 24.27 14.47
N ARG A 60 -13.33 23.32 14.60
CA ARG A 60 -12.93 22.37 13.55
C ARG A 60 -13.94 21.22 13.41
N SER A 61 -15.11 21.31 14.06
CA SER A 61 -16.15 20.31 13.90
C SER A 61 -16.71 20.38 12.46
N LEU A 62 -16.46 19.30 11.70
CA LEU A 62 -17.01 19.05 10.36
C LEU A 62 -16.72 20.15 9.31
N VAL A 63 -15.46 20.26 8.87
CA VAL A 63 -15.19 20.89 7.57
C VAL A 63 -15.77 19.98 6.48
N GLN A 64 -16.86 20.42 5.85
CA GLN A 64 -17.49 19.73 4.72
C GLN A 64 -16.46 19.56 3.60
N MET A 65 -16.17 18.31 3.20
CA MET A 65 -15.09 17.95 2.29
C MET A 65 -15.13 18.73 0.96
N TYR A 66 -14.38 19.84 0.84
CA TYR A 66 -14.07 20.59 -0.39
C TYR A 66 -15.18 20.71 -1.46
N GLY A 67 -16.46 20.60 -1.08
CA GLY A 67 -17.61 20.60 -2.00
C GLY A 67 -17.67 19.47 -3.05
N ARG A 68 -16.89 18.38 -2.94
CA ARG A 68 -16.88 17.29 -3.96
C ARG A 68 -17.72 16.09 -3.55
N ALA A 69 -18.85 15.91 -4.23
CA ALA A 69 -19.76 14.78 -4.02
C ALA A 69 -19.13 13.41 -4.33
N ASP A 70 -18.04 13.36 -5.11
CA ASP A 70 -17.35 12.11 -5.46
C ASP A 70 -16.27 11.67 -4.47
N PHE A 71 -16.08 12.41 -3.37
CA PHE A 71 -15.24 12.02 -2.23
C PHE A 71 -16.00 11.29 -1.12
N ASP A 72 -17.27 11.00 -1.35
CA ASP A 72 -18.02 10.03 -0.57
C ASP A 72 -17.95 8.66 -1.27
N GLN A 73 -17.32 7.68 -0.61
CA GLN A 73 -17.30 6.30 -1.10
C GLN A 73 -18.71 5.66 -1.09
N GLY A 74 -19.67 6.26 -0.41
CA GLY A 74 -21.02 5.74 -0.20
C GLY A 74 -21.00 4.36 0.46
N GLN A 75 -21.89 3.48 0.02
CA GLN A 75 -22.00 2.10 0.50
C GLN A 75 -21.07 1.12 -0.25
N THR A 76 -19.93 1.60 -0.76
CA THR A 76 -18.99 0.78 -1.54
C THR A 76 -17.71 0.49 -0.77
N ASN A 77 -17.00 -0.58 -1.12
CA ASN A 77 -15.70 -0.94 -0.52
C ASN A 77 -14.53 -0.17 -1.16
N SER A 78 -14.69 1.15 -1.33
CA SER A 78 -13.78 2.00 -2.12
C SER A 78 -13.00 3.00 -1.28
N CYS A 79 -12.83 2.74 0.02
CA CYS A 79 -12.07 3.62 0.92
C CYS A 79 -10.67 3.92 0.39
N GLY A 80 -9.91 2.91 -0.08
CA GLY A 80 -8.56 3.09 -0.62
C GLY A 80 -8.50 4.00 -1.85
N THR A 81 -9.33 3.74 -2.86
CA THR A 81 -9.36 4.55 -4.09
C THR A 81 -9.95 5.94 -3.89
N THR A 82 -10.89 6.09 -2.96
CA THR A 82 -11.46 7.40 -2.56
C THR A 82 -10.41 8.23 -1.83
N SER A 83 -9.72 7.65 -0.85
CA SER A 83 -8.58 8.29 -0.17
C SER A 83 -7.47 8.64 -1.15
N LEU A 84 -7.20 7.80 -2.16
CA LEU A 84 -6.24 8.14 -3.21
C LEU A 84 -6.72 9.34 -4.04
N ALA A 85 -7.99 9.39 -4.44
CA ALA A 85 -8.55 10.55 -5.16
C ALA A 85 -8.40 11.85 -4.36
N ILE A 86 -8.63 11.78 -3.04
CA ILE A 86 -8.45 12.90 -2.11
C ILE A 86 -6.97 13.35 -2.10
N CYS A 87 -6.02 12.42 -1.97
CA CYS A 87 -4.59 12.75 -2.01
C CYS A 87 -4.17 13.38 -3.33
N LEU A 88 -4.63 12.83 -4.47
CA LEU A 88 -4.32 13.35 -5.79
C LEU A 88 -4.83 14.78 -5.97
N GLU A 89 -6.07 15.06 -5.54
CA GLU A 89 -6.64 16.41 -5.60
C GLU A 89 -5.85 17.42 -4.78
N ARG A 90 -5.39 17.04 -3.57
CA ARG A 90 -4.55 17.89 -2.72
C ARG A 90 -3.19 18.19 -3.35
N MET A 91 -2.74 17.35 -4.27
CA MET A 91 -1.55 17.57 -5.10
C MET A 91 -1.86 18.30 -6.42
N GLY A 92 -3.10 18.76 -6.63
CA GLY A 92 -3.52 19.43 -7.87
C GLY A 92 -3.78 18.47 -9.04
N VAL A 93 -3.83 17.16 -8.80
CA VAL A 93 -4.08 16.13 -9.81
C VAL A 93 -5.52 15.65 -9.69
N ARG A 94 -6.39 16.18 -10.55
CA ARG A 94 -7.81 15.84 -10.51
C ARG A 94 -8.10 14.55 -11.28
N VAL A 95 -8.40 13.47 -10.55
CA VAL A 95 -8.87 12.19 -11.12
C VAL A 95 -10.15 11.74 -10.40
N PRO A 96 -11.23 11.41 -11.13
CA PRO A 96 -12.44 10.87 -10.51
C PRO A 96 -12.17 9.54 -9.81
N ARG A 97 -12.78 9.33 -8.62
CA ARG A 97 -12.72 8.04 -7.90
C ARG A 97 -13.08 6.85 -8.79
N THR A 98 -14.08 6.99 -9.64
CA THR A 98 -14.55 5.92 -10.55
C THR A 98 -13.50 5.53 -11.59
N GLU A 99 -12.68 6.47 -12.04
CA GLU A 99 -11.56 6.19 -12.94
C GLU A 99 -10.47 5.40 -12.20
N ILE A 100 -10.11 5.82 -10.99
CA ILE A 100 -9.14 5.11 -10.14
C ILE A 100 -9.64 3.69 -9.86
N ASP A 101 -10.92 3.55 -9.47
CA ASP A 101 -11.57 2.27 -9.26
C ASP A 101 -11.42 1.35 -10.45
N SER A 102 -11.74 1.81 -11.66
CA SER A 102 -11.67 0.95 -12.85
C SER A 102 -10.26 0.46 -13.18
N GLN A 103 -9.22 1.15 -12.69
CA GLN A 103 -7.82 0.83 -12.93
C GLN A 103 -7.20 -0.01 -11.79
N ILE A 104 -7.69 0.15 -10.56
CA ILE A 104 -7.17 -0.55 -9.37
C ILE A 104 -8.02 -1.77 -9.00
N ARG A 105 -9.35 -1.68 -9.16
CA ARG A 105 -10.33 -2.63 -8.65
C ARG A 105 -11.17 -3.21 -9.79
N GLU A 106 -10.99 -4.50 -10.09
CA GLU A 106 -11.85 -5.16 -11.08
C GLU A 106 -13.14 -5.72 -10.46
N VAL A 107 -13.10 -5.96 -9.15
CA VAL A 107 -14.26 -6.20 -8.28
C VAL A 107 -14.34 -5.15 -7.18
N ASN A 108 -15.55 -4.95 -6.66
CA ASN A 108 -15.78 -4.06 -5.52
C ASN A 108 -15.33 -4.69 -4.18
N ILE A 109 -14.10 -5.21 -4.12
CA ILE A 109 -13.51 -5.87 -2.96
C ILE A 109 -12.11 -5.31 -2.73
N TRP A 110 -12.00 -4.49 -1.68
CA TRP A 110 -10.75 -4.00 -1.07
C TRP A 110 -9.78 -3.33 -2.06
N THR A 111 -8.65 -2.85 -1.54
CA THR A 111 -7.56 -2.29 -2.33
C THR A 111 -6.26 -2.50 -1.56
N SER A 112 -5.26 -3.09 -2.19
CA SER A 112 -3.96 -3.26 -1.55
C SER A 112 -3.16 -1.94 -1.59
N MET A 113 -2.28 -1.72 -0.61
CA MET A 113 -1.39 -0.55 -0.59
C MET A 113 -0.45 -0.52 -1.81
N ASP A 114 -0.11 -1.70 -2.33
CA ASP A 114 0.71 -1.85 -3.52
C ASP A 114 -0.02 -1.44 -4.78
N ASP A 115 -1.30 -1.81 -4.96
CA ASP A 115 -2.08 -1.38 -6.13
C ASP A 115 -2.21 0.15 -6.15
N ILE A 116 -2.45 0.77 -4.98
CA ILE A 116 -2.44 2.23 -4.81
C ILE A 116 -1.08 2.82 -5.20
N THR A 117 0.00 2.23 -4.68
CA THR A 117 1.38 2.69 -4.93
C THR A 117 1.77 2.56 -6.41
N GLN A 118 1.43 1.43 -7.05
CA GLN A 118 1.71 1.19 -8.46
C GLN A 118 0.90 2.12 -9.36
N TYR A 119 -0.38 2.35 -9.03
CA TYR A 119 -1.21 3.32 -9.73
C TYR A 119 -0.60 4.72 -9.66
N ALA A 120 -0.24 5.20 -8.47
CA ALA A 120 0.36 6.52 -8.28
C ALA A 120 1.67 6.67 -9.06
N LYS A 121 2.55 5.65 -9.01
CA LYS A 121 3.79 5.60 -9.81
C LYS A 121 3.51 5.62 -11.32
N GLY A 122 2.49 4.89 -11.77
CA GLY A 122 2.05 4.88 -13.17
C GLY A 122 1.55 6.25 -13.66
N LYS A 123 1.11 7.12 -12.75
CA LYS A 123 0.76 8.53 -13.02
C LYS A 123 1.95 9.49 -12.86
N GLY A 124 3.18 8.97 -12.72
CA GLY A 124 4.40 9.74 -12.61
C GLY A 124 4.68 10.30 -11.22
N LEU A 125 3.93 9.90 -10.19
CA LEU A 125 4.12 10.37 -8.82
C LEU A 125 5.15 9.53 -8.06
N GLN A 126 5.67 10.09 -6.98
CA GLN A 126 6.37 9.29 -5.99
C GLN A 126 5.34 8.65 -5.05
N ALA A 127 5.47 7.34 -4.81
CA ALA A 127 4.67 6.64 -3.82
C ALA A 127 5.47 5.50 -3.18
N ALA A 128 5.30 5.31 -1.87
CA ALA A 128 5.90 4.19 -1.16
C ALA A 128 5.06 3.83 0.07
N VAL A 129 5.04 2.54 0.38
CA VAL A 129 4.43 2.00 1.60
C VAL A 129 5.44 2.06 2.74
N TYR A 130 4.96 2.33 3.94
CA TYR A 130 5.73 2.34 5.17
C TYR A 130 4.96 1.65 6.27
N ASP A 131 5.72 1.21 7.28
CA ASP A 131 5.21 0.62 8.51
C ASP A 131 5.86 1.27 9.73
N LYS A 132 5.34 1.01 10.92
CA LYS A 132 5.87 1.54 12.18
C LYS A 132 5.98 3.07 12.13
N GLY A 133 4.90 3.70 11.70
CA GLY A 133 4.73 5.15 11.74
C GLY A 133 4.82 5.69 13.17
N SER A 134 4.96 7.01 13.30
CA SER A 134 4.88 7.71 14.59
C SER A 134 4.23 9.08 14.39
N PHE A 135 3.83 9.71 15.48
CA PHE A 135 3.31 11.08 15.44
C PHE A 135 4.32 12.05 14.79
N GLU A 136 5.59 11.97 15.17
CA GLU A 136 6.66 12.83 14.66
C GLU A 136 6.88 12.62 13.16
N LYS A 137 6.79 11.36 12.69
CA LYS A 137 6.84 11.06 11.26
C LYS A 137 5.65 11.69 10.54
N LEU A 138 4.42 11.48 11.02
CA LEU A 138 3.24 12.10 10.41
C LEU A 138 3.38 13.62 10.33
N GLN A 139 3.74 14.25 11.45
CA GLN A 139 3.92 15.70 11.54
C GLN A 139 4.98 16.20 10.56
N ASN A 140 6.16 15.57 10.54
CA ASN A 140 7.24 15.97 9.64
C ASN A 140 6.85 15.79 8.17
N GLU A 141 6.25 14.66 7.80
CA GLU A 141 5.87 14.38 6.42
C GLU A 141 4.77 15.32 5.92
N LEU A 142 3.76 15.60 6.75
CA LEU A 142 2.70 16.58 6.43
C LEU A 142 3.23 18.00 6.34
N ALA A 143 4.17 18.39 7.21
CA ALA A 143 4.82 19.70 7.15
C ALA A 143 5.67 19.89 5.88
N ASN A 144 6.17 18.81 5.29
CA ASN A 144 6.85 18.82 3.99
C ASN A 144 5.87 18.78 2.79
N GLY A 145 4.55 18.90 3.02
CA GLY A 145 3.53 18.94 1.96
C GLY A 145 3.18 17.59 1.36
N ARG A 146 3.71 16.48 1.91
CA ARG A 146 3.42 15.13 1.41
C ARG A 146 2.02 14.68 1.79
N GLN A 147 1.42 13.85 0.96
CA GLN A 147 0.13 13.25 1.26
C GLN A 147 0.31 11.91 1.95
N ILE A 148 -0.51 11.63 2.96
CA ILE A 148 -0.41 10.42 3.76
C ILE A 148 -1.76 9.71 3.78
N MET A 149 -1.79 8.50 3.23
CA MET A 149 -2.91 7.58 3.41
C MET A 149 -2.56 6.59 4.52
N VAL A 150 -3.34 6.55 5.59
CA VAL A 150 -3.16 5.58 6.67
C VAL A 150 -4.10 4.40 6.49
N LEU A 151 -3.64 3.20 6.83
CA LEU A 151 -4.48 2.01 6.95
C LEU A 151 -4.85 1.86 8.42
N THR A 152 -6.13 1.82 8.74
CA THR A 152 -6.64 1.76 10.11
C THR A 152 -7.59 0.59 10.30
N ASP A 153 -7.83 0.19 11.54
CA ASP A 153 -8.80 -0.80 11.95
C ASP A 153 -9.93 -0.10 12.73
N VAL A 154 -11.05 0.12 12.04
CA VAL A 154 -12.18 0.86 12.63
C VAL A 154 -13.06 0.00 13.53
N GLU A 155 -12.83 -1.33 13.61
CA GLU A 155 -13.49 -2.17 14.64
C GLU A 155 -13.04 -1.82 16.05
N GLN A 156 -11.80 -1.33 16.18
CA GLN A 156 -11.25 -0.88 17.46
C GLN A 156 -11.86 0.46 17.92
N ALA A 157 -12.73 1.06 17.11
CA ALA A 157 -13.47 2.26 17.47
C ALA A 157 -14.71 1.96 18.34
N GLN A 158 -14.52 1.35 19.51
CA GLN A 158 -15.61 0.94 20.41
C GLN A 158 -16.42 2.10 21.05
N ASP A 159 -15.99 3.36 20.88
CA ASP A 159 -16.74 4.53 21.35
C ASP A 159 -17.96 4.89 20.47
N GLY A 160 -18.20 4.14 19.40
CA GLY A 160 -19.42 4.21 18.59
C GLY A 160 -19.61 5.50 17.80
N LYS A 161 -18.56 6.32 17.65
CA LYS A 161 -18.65 7.69 17.08
C LYS A 161 -17.76 7.96 15.88
N LEU A 162 -17.39 6.94 15.12
CA LEU A 162 -17.13 7.13 13.68
C LEU A 162 -18.50 6.96 12.98
N SER A 163 -19.19 8.04 12.63
CA SER A 163 -20.46 7.94 11.88
C SER A 163 -20.35 8.70 10.56
N ARG A 164 -20.93 8.21 9.44
CA ARG A 164 -22.12 7.34 9.35
C ARG A 164 -21.87 6.08 8.48
N GLY A 165 -22.18 4.84 8.90
CA GLY A 165 -22.98 4.40 10.05
C GLY A 165 -22.79 2.92 10.44
N SER A 166 -22.14 2.75 11.58
CA SER A 166 -22.33 1.81 12.71
C SER A 166 -22.98 0.44 12.48
N GLU A 167 -22.31 -0.56 13.07
CA GLU A 167 -22.60 -2.01 13.17
C GLU A 167 -22.14 -2.89 11.99
N LYS A 168 -21.76 -2.31 10.85
CA LYS A 168 -21.22 -3.08 9.70
C LYS A 168 -19.87 -2.59 9.16
N ASP A 169 -19.31 -1.53 9.75
CA ASP A 169 -17.98 -1.03 9.42
C ASP A 169 -16.93 -1.88 10.13
N THR A 170 -16.76 -3.08 9.58
CA THR A 170 -15.82 -4.09 10.06
C THR A 170 -14.54 -4.03 9.23
N GLY A 171 -13.41 -3.94 9.92
CA GLY A 171 -12.09 -4.19 9.37
C GLY A 171 -11.37 -2.95 8.87
N TRP A 172 -10.47 -3.19 7.93
CA TRP A 172 -9.51 -2.18 7.52
C TRP A 172 -10.11 -1.06 6.69
N HIS A 173 -9.65 0.14 6.99
CA HIS A 173 -10.15 1.36 6.39
C HIS A 173 -9.00 2.31 6.05
N TYR A 174 -8.99 2.82 4.83
CA TYR A 174 -8.06 3.88 4.45
C TYR A 174 -8.62 5.25 4.82
N MET A 175 -7.76 6.10 5.37
CA MET A 175 -8.06 7.51 5.63
C MET A 175 -6.89 8.38 5.20
N VAL A 176 -7.13 9.67 4.97
CA VAL A 176 -6.06 10.62 4.62
C VAL A 176 -5.73 11.47 5.83
N ALA A 177 -4.53 11.30 6.41
CA ALA A 177 -4.07 12.24 7.42
C ALA A 177 -3.75 13.58 6.75
N THR A 178 -4.30 14.68 7.28
CA THR A 178 -4.16 16.01 6.69
C THR A 178 -3.37 16.98 7.57
N GLU A 179 -3.38 16.78 8.89
CA GLU A 179 -2.55 17.55 9.84
C GLU A 179 -2.15 16.66 11.01
N ALA A 180 -0.96 16.90 11.57
CA ALA A 180 -0.53 16.37 12.86
C ALA A 180 0.18 17.48 13.65
N PHE A 181 -0.33 17.82 14.82
CA PHE A 181 0.10 19.01 15.56
C PHE A 181 0.01 18.83 17.08
N THR A 182 0.78 19.65 17.81
CA THR A 182 0.75 19.71 19.27
C THR A 182 0.09 21.01 19.70
N SER A 183 -0.90 20.92 20.59
CA SER A 183 -1.59 22.06 21.20
C SER A 183 -1.71 21.82 22.70
N GLU A 184 -1.29 22.78 23.52
CA GLU A 184 -1.36 22.68 25.00
C GLU A 184 -0.68 21.41 25.55
N GLY A 185 0.44 21.00 24.93
CA GLY A 185 1.19 19.79 25.31
C GLY A 185 0.52 18.48 24.90
N LYS A 186 -0.61 18.51 24.18
CA LYS A 186 -1.31 17.32 23.66
C LYS A 186 -1.14 17.21 22.15
N GLN A 187 -0.97 15.99 21.67
CA GLN A 187 -0.82 15.67 20.25
C GLN A 187 -2.19 15.38 19.61
N TYR A 188 -2.41 15.88 18.40
CA TYR A 188 -3.65 15.75 17.65
C TYR A 188 -3.37 15.40 16.19
N VAL A 189 -4.27 14.64 15.58
CA VAL A 189 -4.28 14.34 14.14
C VAL A 189 -5.61 14.76 13.56
N THR A 190 -5.56 15.53 12.47
CA THR A 190 -6.70 15.77 11.59
C THR A 190 -6.62 14.79 10.43
N TYR A 191 -7.72 14.11 10.13
CA TYR A 191 -7.82 13.22 8.98
C TYR A 191 -9.14 13.41 8.23
N GLN A 192 -9.10 13.08 6.94
CA GLN A 192 -10.26 12.97 6.06
C GLN A 192 -10.59 11.50 5.86
N ASN A 193 -11.80 11.15 6.28
CA ASN A 193 -12.38 9.84 6.09
C ASN A 193 -13.13 9.83 4.74
N PRO A 194 -12.89 8.84 3.85
CA PRO A 194 -13.60 8.71 2.58
C PRO A 194 -15.13 8.52 2.69
N TRP A 195 -15.70 8.51 3.90
CA TRP A 195 -17.14 8.67 4.17
C TRP A 195 -17.65 10.12 4.13
N GLY A 196 -16.88 11.05 3.56
CA GLY A 196 -17.32 12.45 3.46
C GLY A 196 -17.09 13.28 4.73
N VAL A 197 -16.29 12.79 5.69
CA VAL A 197 -16.12 13.41 7.02
C VAL A 197 -14.66 13.77 7.27
N GLN A 198 -14.41 14.98 7.76
CA GLN A 198 -13.12 15.37 8.34
C GLN A 198 -13.22 15.43 9.86
N GLN A 199 -12.24 14.88 10.56
CA GLN A 199 -12.20 14.86 12.02
C GLN A 199 -10.82 15.23 12.53
N THR A 200 -10.78 15.85 13.72
CA THR A 200 -9.56 16.06 14.49
C THR A 200 -9.71 15.31 15.81
N VAL A 201 -8.77 14.42 16.11
CA VAL A 201 -8.79 13.59 17.31
C VAL A 201 -7.46 13.67 18.05
N PRO A 202 -7.43 13.41 19.38
CA PRO A 202 -6.17 13.18 20.09
C PRO A 202 -5.36 12.06 19.42
N PHE A 203 -4.04 12.21 19.33
CA PHE A 203 -3.17 11.21 18.70
C PHE A 203 -3.30 9.84 19.36
N GLU A 204 -3.46 9.76 20.69
CA GLU A 204 -3.71 8.52 21.40
C GLU A 204 -4.93 7.75 20.84
N ARG A 205 -6.02 8.47 20.52
CA ARG A 205 -7.21 7.88 19.93
C ARG A 205 -6.95 7.42 18.48
N PHE A 206 -6.21 8.23 17.72
CA PHE A 206 -5.82 7.87 16.36
C PHE A 206 -4.91 6.64 16.34
N ASP A 207 -3.95 6.56 17.27
CA ASP A 207 -2.98 5.46 17.38
C ASP A 207 -3.66 4.13 17.69
N GLN A 208 -4.74 4.13 18.47
CA GLN A 208 -5.56 2.93 18.69
C GLN A 208 -6.19 2.40 17.40
N LEU A 209 -6.54 3.28 16.45
CA LEU A 209 -7.09 2.86 15.15
C LEU A 209 -5.98 2.43 14.19
N TRP A 210 -4.79 2.99 14.35
CA TRP A 210 -3.69 2.87 13.38
C TRP A 210 -2.68 1.77 13.73
N SER A 211 -2.55 1.44 15.02
CA SER A 211 -1.63 0.41 15.51
C SER A 211 -2.28 -0.98 15.55
N ASN A 212 -1.44 -2.01 15.57
CA ASN A 212 -1.84 -3.42 15.76
C ASN A 212 -3.06 -3.81 14.91
N LEU A 213 -2.98 -3.61 13.60
CA LEU A 213 -4.12 -3.85 12.72
C LEU A 213 -4.49 -5.33 12.72
N LYS A 214 -5.77 -5.61 12.94
CA LYS A 214 -6.29 -6.97 12.99
C LYS A 214 -7.09 -7.28 11.75
N MET A 215 -6.96 -8.49 11.25
CA MET A 215 -7.87 -9.05 10.26
C MET A 215 -8.51 -10.29 10.87
N PHE A 216 -9.84 -10.30 10.94
CA PHE A 216 -10.59 -11.40 11.56
C PHE A 216 -10.12 -11.71 13.00
N ASN A 217 -9.94 -10.67 13.83
CA ASN A 217 -9.40 -10.75 15.19
C ASN A 217 -7.96 -11.31 15.33
N ALA A 218 -7.25 -11.55 14.22
CA ALA A 218 -5.85 -11.93 14.23
C ALA A 218 -4.96 -10.75 13.86
N GLU A 219 -3.88 -10.55 14.61
CA GLU A 219 -2.82 -9.61 14.21
C GLU A 219 -2.17 -10.11 12.94
N VAL A 220 -2.06 -9.22 11.95
CA VAL A 220 -1.45 -9.56 10.66
C VAL A 220 -0.11 -8.87 10.46
N GLY A 221 0.47 -8.27 11.49
CA GLY A 221 1.79 -7.63 11.42
C GLY A 221 1.84 -6.25 10.75
N PHE A 222 0.71 -5.68 10.33
CA PHE A 222 0.65 -4.25 10.00
C PHE A 222 0.54 -3.45 11.31
N ASP A 223 1.50 -2.55 11.57
CA ASP A 223 1.49 -1.66 12.73
C ASP A 223 1.79 -0.22 12.29
N ARG A 224 0.80 0.65 12.39
CA ARG A 224 0.91 2.05 11.95
C ARG A 224 1.34 2.14 10.49
N SER A 225 0.73 1.34 9.62
CA SER A 225 1.05 1.29 8.20
C SER A 225 0.44 2.47 7.44
N TYR A 226 1.19 2.99 6.47
CA TYR A 226 0.76 4.13 5.67
C TYR A 226 1.41 4.15 4.28
N ILE A 227 0.80 4.90 3.37
CA ILE A 227 1.34 5.22 2.05
C ILE A 227 1.68 6.69 2.05
N LEU A 228 2.92 6.99 1.67
CA LEU A 228 3.39 8.35 1.44
C LEU A 228 3.32 8.63 -0.06
N LEU A 229 2.70 9.74 -0.46
CA LEU A 229 2.63 10.21 -1.84
C LEU A 229 3.19 11.62 -1.97
N ASP A 230 3.87 11.89 -3.08
CA ASP A 230 4.47 13.18 -3.39
C ASP A 230 4.61 13.38 -4.91
N GLN A 231 4.88 14.62 -5.33
CA GLN A 231 5.15 14.96 -6.73
C GLN A 231 6.47 14.33 -7.22
N ALA A 232 6.59 14.14 -8.54
CA ALA A 232 7.78 13.55 -9.16
C ALA A 232 9.07 14.34 -8.89
N ASP A 233 8.94 15.67 -8.86
CA ASP A 233 10.01 16.66 -8.73
C ASP A 233 10.29 17.08 -7.28
N SER A 234 9.47 16.63 -6.32
CA SER A 234 9.70 16.81 -4.89
C SER A 234 10.94 16.06 -4.38
N LYS A 235 11.39 16.42 -3.18
CA LYS A 235 12.44 15.69 -2.46
C LYS A 235 12.11 14.21 -2.41
N LYS A 236 13.07 13.38 -2.82
CA LYS A 236 12.90 11.91 -2.87
C LYS A 236 12.33 11.36 -1.56
N LEU A 237 11.38 10.45 -1.66
CA LEU A 237 10.85 9.73 -0.51
C LEU A 237 11.97 8.94 0.20
N PRO A 238 11.92 8.78 1.53
CA PRO A 238 12.83 7.89 2.24
C PRO A 238 12.74 6.45 1.68
N ALA A 239 13.72 5.61 2.02
CA ALA A 239 13.61 4.20 1.69
C ALA A 239 12.41 3.61 2.44
N SER A 240 11.57 2.86 1.71
CA SER A 240 10.46 2.11 2.30
C SER A 240 10.99 1.08 3.30
N ASN A 241 10.33 0.95 4.45
CA ASN A 241 10.54 -0.14 5.40
C ASN A 241 9.47 -1.24 5.26
N ALA A 242 8.64 -1.20 4.21
CA ALA A 242 7.59 -2.18 3.96
C ALA A 242 8.11 -3.56 3.55
N PHE A 243 9.43 -3.78 3.46
CA PHE A 243 9.96 -5.13 3.29
C PHE A 243 9.54 -6.06 4.43
N GLU A 244 9.39 -5.51 5.64
CA GLU A 244 8.86 -6.24 6.81
C GLU A 244 7.37 -6.62 6.62
N LEU A 245 6.68 -5.97 5.69
CA LEU A 245 5.30 -6.25 5.31
C LEU A 245 5.18 -7.27 4.18
N ALA A 246 6.26 -7.93 3.74
CA ALA A 246 6.21 -8.87 2.62
C ALA A 246 5.16 -9.98 2.83
N ALA A 247 5.10 -10.58 4.01
CA ALA A 247 4.13 -11.63 4.31
C ALA A 247 2.68 -11.08 4.38
N PRO A 248 2.38 -10.03 5.18
CA PRO A 248 1.04 -9.44 5.23
C PRO A 248 0.55 -8.88 3.88
N ALA A 249 1.43 -8.22 3.13
CA ALA A 249 1.14 -7.69 1.80
C ALA A 249 0.85 -8.82 0.80
N SER A 250 1.60 -9.93 0.86
CA SER A 250 1.35 -11.08 -0.02
C SER A 250 0.00 -11.77 0.25
N ILE A 251 -0.48 -11.78 1.50
CA ILE A 251 -1.83 -12.24 1.83
C ILE A 251 -2.86 -11.32 1.16
N MET A 252 -2.74 -10.00 1.35
CA MET A 252 -3.67 -9.03 0.76
C MET A 252 -3.70 -9.09 -0.76
N HIS A 253 -2.53 -9.18 -1.39
CA HIS A 253 -2.40 -9.41 -2.83
C HIS A 253 -3.04 -10.71 -3.26
N GLY A 254 -2.83 -11.78 -2.48
CA GLY A 254 -3.43 -13.07 -2.72
C GLY A 254 -4.96 -13.00 -2.76
N VAL A 255 -5.56 -12.37 -1.75
CA VAL A 255 -7.02 -12.19 -1.64
C VAL A 255 -7.55 -11.31 -2.76
N SER A 256 -6.89 -10.17 -3.04
CA SER A 256 -7.28 -9.25 -4.11
C SER A 256 -7.24 -9.93 -5.49
N ASN A 257 -6.15 -10.62 -5.82
CA ASN A 257 -6.01 -11.35 -7.08
C ASN A 257 -7.01 -12.49 -7.22
N LEU A 258 -7.29 -13.23 -6.14
CA LEU A 258 -8.31 -14.28 -6.15
C LEU A 258 -9.69 -13.69 -6.45
N ALA A 259 -10.06 -12.61 -5.77
CA ALA A 259 -11.34 -11.93 -5.95
C ALA A 259 -11.49 -11.35 -7.37
N ASN A 260 -10.47 -10.67 -7.88
CA ASN A 260 -10.43 -10.14 -9.25
C ASN A 260 -10.50 -11.28 -10.29
N GLY A 261 -9.75 -12.35 -10.09
CA GLY A 261 -9.72 -13.49 -11.00
C GLY A 261 -11.07 -14.20 -11.11
N VAL A 262 -11.81 -14.29 -10.00
CA VAL A 262 -13.16 -14.85 -10.01
C VAL A 262 -14.12 -13.98 -10.84
N ALA A 263 -14.07 -12.67 -10.71
CA ALA A 263 -14.94 -11.83 -11.52
C ALA A 263 -14.55 -11.82 -13.00
N ASP A 264 -13.28 -11.99 -13.33
CA ASP A 264 -12.85 -12.17 -14.71
C ASP A 264 -13.46 -13.43 -15.32
N LEU A 265 -13.48 -14.53 -14.57
CA LEU A 265 -14.17 -15.76 -14.98
C LEU A 265 -15.66 -15.48 -15.22
N GLY A 266 -16.33 -14.77 -14.31
CA GLY A 266 -17.74 -14.38 -14.45
C GLY A 266 -18.01 -13.48 -15.67
N LYS A 267 -17.05 -12.63 -16.06
CA LYS A 267 -17.12 -11.77 -17.26
C LYS A 267 -16.69 -12.49 -18.56
N GLY A 268 -16.43 -13.79 -18.52
CA GLY A 268 -15.98 -14.58 -19.68
C GLY A 268 -14.50 -14.41 -20.05
N ARG A 269 -13.70 -13.71 -19.25
CA ARG A 269 -12.26 -13.53 -19.44
C ARG A 269 -11.48 -14.70 -18.86
N ILE A 270 -11.72 -15.91 -19.38
CA ILE A 270 -11.32 -17.18 -18.75
C ILE A 270 -9.82 -17.26 -18.45
N ALA A 271 -8.97 -16.94 -19.44
CA ALA A 271 -7.52 -17.04 -19.29
C ALA A 271 -6.96 -16.06 -18.24
N GLN A 272 -7.42 -14.80 -18.25
CA GLN A 272 -7.02 -13.78 -17.26
C GLN A 272 -7.50 -14.17 -15.87
N GLY A 273 -8.77 -14.60 -15.75
CA GLY A 273 -9.36 -15.00 -14.49
C GLY A 273 -8.67 -16.20 -13.86
N ALA A 274 -8.42 -17.26 -14.62
CA ALA A 274 -7.69 -18.43 -14.13
C ALA A 274 -6.27 -18.08 -13.67
N SER A 275 -5.56 -17.23 -14.42
CA SER A 275 -4.20 -16.80 -14.04
C SER A 275 -4.17 -16.03 -12.72
N ARG A 276 -5.15 -15.15 -12.48
CA ARG A 276 -5.27 -14.36 -11.26
C ARG A 276 -5.75 -15.17 -10.07
N VAL A 277 -6.66 -16.12 -10.27
CA VAL A 277 -7.04 -17.09 -9.22
C VAL A 277 -5.81 -17.88 -8.78
N ALA A 278 -5.03 -18.42 -9.71
CA ALA A 278 -3.81 -19.17 -9.40
C ALA A 278 -2.79 -18.30 -8.65
N ALA A 279 -2.51 -17.09 -9.14
CA ALA A 279 -1.64 -16.13 -8.47
C ALA A 279 -2.15 -15.76 -7.07
N GLY A 280 -3.48 -15.62 -6.92
CA GLY A 280 -4.14 -15.31 -5.67
C GLY A 280 -3.99 -16.42 -4.61
N VAL A 281 -4.22 -17.67 -5.01
CA VAL A 281 -4.02 -18.85 -4.14
C VAL A 281 -2.55 -18.97 -3.73
N VAL A 282 -1.63 -18.90 -4.69
CA VAL A 282 -0.19 -19.01 -4.40
C VAL A 282 0.26 -17.88 -3.48
N GLY A 283 -0.14 -16.64 -3.74
CA GLY A 283 0.19 -15.49 -2.90
C GLY A 283 -0.37 -15.62 -1.48
N SER A 284 -1.63 -16.05 -1.34
CA SER A 284 -2.27 -16.24 -0.03
C SER A 284 -1.57 -17.34 0.76
N VAL A 285 -1.34 -18.52 0.16
CA VAL A 285 -0.71 -19.66 0.83
C VAL A 285 0.74 -19.34 1.19
N THR A 286 1.50 -18.75 0.26
CA THR A 286 2.91 -18.38 0.49
C THR A 286 3.01 -17.30 1.57
N GLY A 287 2.11 -16.32 1.56
CA GLY A 287 2.04 -15.28 2.58
C GLY A 287 1.69 -15.80 3.95
N LEU A 288 0.70 -16.69 4.04
CA LEU A 288 0.34 -17.36 5.29
C LEU A 288 1.48 -18.25 5.79
N ALA A 289 2.15 -19.00 4.92
CA ALA A 289 3.30 -19.83 5.30
C ALA A 289 4.49 -18.97 5.76
N ALA A 290 4.80 -17.88 5.05
CA ALA A 290 5.86 -16.95 5.44
C ALA A 290 5.54 -16.27 6.78
N ASN A 291 4.28 -15.84 6.99
CA ASN A 291 3.84 -15.26 8.25
C ASN A 291 3.88 -16.29 9.40
N ALA A 292 3.38 -17.51 9.14
CA ALA A 292 3.46 -18.60 10.11
C ALA A 292 4.92 -18.90 10.48
N LEU A 293 5.85 -18.86 9.53
CA LEU A 293 7.28 -19.05 9.79
C LEU A 293 7.94 -17.86 10.51
N SER A 294 7.56 -16.60 10.22
CA SER A 294 8.10 -15.43 10.92
C SER A 294 7.55 -15.31 12.34
N VAL A 295 6.25 -15.55 12.53
CA VAL A 295 5.61 -15.61 13.86
C VAL A 295 6.11 -16.83 14.63
N SER A 296 6.28 -17.99 13.98
CA SER A 296 6.86 -19.17 14.63
C SER A 296 8.35 -18.99 14.90
N GLY A 297 9.11 -18.22 14.14
CA GLY A 297 10.49 -17.87 14.49
C GLY A 297 10.55 -17.10 15.82
N LEU A 298 9.68 -16.09 15.97
CA LEU A 298 9.53 -15.30 17.20
C LEU A 298 8.88 -16.08 18.36
N ALA A 299 8.02 -17.05 18.07
CA ALA A 299 7.34 -17.88 19.07
C ALA A 299 8.15 -19.14 19.45
N ILE A 300 8.95 -19.73 18.56
CA ILE A 300 9.87 -20.84 18.89
C ILE A 300 11.02 -20.34 19.76
N GLU A 301 11.42 -19.08 19.61
CA GLU A 301 12.36 -18.43 20.54
C GLU A 301 11.77 -18.18 21.94
N ASN A 302 10.44 -18.10 22.11
CA ASN A 302 9.80 -17.70 23.38
C ASN A 302 8.82 -18.72 24.00
N ALA A 303 8.31 -19.72 23.29
CA ALA A 303 7.33 -20.69 23.81
C ALA A 303 7.27 -21.99 22.97
N GLY A 304 7.52 -23.13 23.62
CA GLY A 304 7.48 -24.44 22.98
C GLY A 304 6.17 -24.74 22.21
N GLY A 305 6.29 -24.87 20.89
CA GLY A 305 5.50 -25.78 20.03
C GLY A 305 4.04 -25.46 19.67
N THR A 306 3.34 -24.54 20.34
CA THR A 306 1.87 -24.35 20.15
C THR A 306 1.47 -23.28 19.12
N GLY A 307 2.40 -22.43 18.65
CA GLY A 307 2.10 -21.30 17.76
C GLY A 307 1.70 -21.69 16.32
N ALA A 308 2.37 -22.70 15.74
CA ALA A 308 2.18 -23.06 14.33
C ALA A 308 0.78 -23.60 14.01
N GLY A 309 0.16 -24.33 14.95
CA GLY A 309 -1.19 -24.90 14.77
C GLY A 309 -2.27 -23.82 14.67
N LYS A 310 -2.23 -22.81 15.54
CA LYS A 310 -3.18 -21.68 15.51
C LYS A 310 -3.02 -20.84 14.25
N ALA A 311 -1.78 -20.60 13.80
CA ALA A 311 -1.54 -19.87 12.55
C ALA A 311 -2.14 -20.60 11.33
N LEU A 312 -1.99 -21.93 11.25
CA LEU A 312 -2.59 -22.73 10.19
C LEU A 312 -4.13 -22.79 10.27
N GLU A 313 -4.70 -22.82 11.48
CA GLU A 313 -6.14 -22.75 11.68
C GLU A 313 -6.72 -21.40 11.26
N THR A 314 -6.09 -20.28 11.66
CA THR A 314 -6.44 -18.93 11.21
C THR A 314 -6.34 -18.81 9.69
N ALA A 315 -5.28 -19.36 9.09
CA ALA A 315 -5.11 -19.42 7.64
C ALA A 315 -6.25 -20.19 6.96
N GLY A 316 -6.60 -21.37 7.47
CA GLY A 316 -7.70 -22.19 6.97
C GLY A 316 -9.05 -21.49 7.08
N ASN A 317 -9.32 -20.82 8.20
CA ASN A 317 -10.54 -20.04 8.42
C ASN A 317 -10.62 -18.83 7.48
N ALA A 318 -9.51 -18.12 7.26
CA ALA A 318 -9.43 -17.01 6.31
C ALA A 318 -9.71 -17.50 4.88
N VAL A 319 -9.07 -18.59 4.44
CA VAL A 319 -9.31 -19.18 3.11
C VAL A 319 -10.77 -19.64 2.96
N GLY A 320 -11.34 -20.29 3.97
CA GLY A 320 -12.74 -20.73 3.97
C GLY A 320 -13.72 -19.55 3.90
N TRP A 321 -13.46 -18.48 4.66
CA TRP A 321 -14.25 -17.25 4.59
C TRP A 321 -14.13 -16.57 3.23
N ILE A 322 -12.91 -16.45 2.68
CA ILE A 322 -12.69 -15.89 1.33
C ILE A 322 -13.47 -16.70 0.31
N GLY A 323 -13.36 -18.03 0.35
CA GLY A 323 -14.14 -18.92 -0.50
C GLY A 323 -15.64 -18.68 -0.40
N ASN A 324 -16.17 -18.50 0.80
CA ASN A 324 -17.59 -18.19 1.03
C ASN A 324 -18.01 -16.80 0.53
N SER A 325 -17.19 -15.76 0.76
CA SER A 325 -17.45 -14.40 0.29
C SER A 325 -17.40 -14.31 -1.23
N VAL A 326 -16.43 -14.99 -1.84
CA VAL A 326 -16.31 -15.16 -3.29
C VAL A 326 -17.53 -15.90 -3.84
N ALA A 327 -17.93 -17.03 -3.24
CA ALA A 327 -19.11 -17.79 -3.66
C ALA A 327 -20.40 -16.95 -3.59
N LYS A 328 -20.58 -16.15 -2.53
CA LYS A 328 -21.69 -15.19 -2.41
C LYS A 328 -21.64 -14.12 -3.51
N GLY A 329 -20.45 -13.61 -3.82
CA GLY A 329 -20.23 -12.64 -4.90
C GLY A 329 -20.58 -13.20 -6.28
N ILE A 330 -20.11 -14.42 -6.61
CA ILE A 330 -20.45 -15.12 -7.85
C ILE A 330 -21.95 -15.30 -7.96
N LYS A 331 -22.61 -15.77 -6.90
CA LYS A 331 -24.06 -15.98 -6.88
C LYS A 331 -24.82 -14.69 -7.23
N LYS A 332 -24.39 -13.55 -6.69
CA LYS A 332 -24.99 -12.23 -6.95
C LYS A 332 -24.75 -11.71 -8.38
N ILE A 333 -23.71 -12.18 -9.07
CA ILE A 333 -23.44 -11.81 -10.48
C ILE A 333 -24.26 -12.68 -11.45
N GLY A 334 -24.61 -13.90 -11.05
CA GLY A 334 -25.45 -14.81 -11.83
C GLY A 334 -26.96 -14.58 -11.69
N GLU A 335 -27.38 -13.72 -10.75
CA GLU A 335 -28.75 -13.21 -10.57
C GLU A 335 -28.90 -11.85 -11.27
#